data_AF-R7U867-F1
#
_entry.id   AF-R7U867-F1
#
_cell.length_a   1.000
_cell.length_b   1.000
_cell.length_c   1.000
_cell.angle_alpha   90.00
_cell.angle_beta   90.00
_cell.angle_gamma   90.00
#
_symmetry.space_group_name_H-M   'P 1'
#
loop_
_entity.id
_entity.type
_entity.pdbx_description
1 polymer ?
#
loop_
_entity_poly.entity_id
_entity_poly.type
_entity_poly.pdbx_seq_one_letter_code
_entity_poly.pdbx_strand_id
1 'polypeptide(L)' 'SGAFSEVTLAEEKETKTMYAVKCIDKKSIRGKEESLQNEISVLRRLKHKNIVQLVEVYDEK' A
#
# COMPACT_ATOMS: atom_id res chain seq x y z
N SER A 1 5.38 -10.67 8.84
CA SER A 1 4.21 -11.02 8.02
C SER A 1 2.96 -10.67 8.78
N GLY A 2 2.17 -9.70 8.28
CA GLY A 2 0.87 -9.36 8.86
C GLY A 2 -0.19 -10.36 8.41
N ALA A 3 -1.28 -10.51 9.16
CA ALA A 3 -2.28 -11.56 8.93
C ALA A 3 -3.03 -11.48 7.57
N PHE A 4 -2.86 -10.39 6.79
CA PHE A 4 -3.65 -10.14 5.56
C PHE A 4 -2.86 -9.45 4.42
N SER A 5 -1.54 -9.24 4.58
CA SER A 5 -0.73 -8.54 3.57
C SER A 5 0.73 -8.95 3.60
N GLU A 6 1.34 -9.04 2.42
CA GLU A 6 2.77 -9.26 2.22
C GLU A 6 3.43 -7.95 1.76
N VAL A 7 4.70 -7.74 2.13
CA VAL A 7 5.48 -6.57 1.68
C VAL A 7 6.69 -7.06 0.92
N THR A 8 6.83 -6.61 -0.33
CA THR A 8 7.91 -7.03 -1.24
C THR A 8 8.71 -5.82 -1.69
N LEU A 9 10.02 -5.98 -1.82
CA LEU A 9 10.91 -4.99 -2.44
C LEU A 9 10.72 -5.01 -3.96
N ALA A 10 10.44 -3.86 -4.57
CA ALA A 10 10.24 -3.73 -6.02
C ALA A 10 11.02 -2.54 -6.59
N GLU A 11 11.36 -2.62 -7.87
CA GLU A 11 11.99 -1.54 -8.63
C GLU A 11 10.97 -0.93 -9.60
N GLU A 12 10.80 0.40 -9.57
CA GLU A 12 10.08 1.13 -10.61
C GLU A 12 10.91 1.14 -11.90
N LYS A 13 10.38 0.55 -12.98
CA LYS A 13 11.15 0.27 -14.20
C LYS A 13 11.73 1.52 -14.86
N GLU A 14 10.98 2.62 -14.84
CA GLU A 14 11.35 3.88 -15.50
C GLU A 14 12.42 4.64 -14.71
N THR A 15 12.23 4.81 -13.40
CA THR A 15 13.12 5.62 -12.55
C THR A 15 14.24 4.82 -11.92
N LYS A 16 14.15 3.49 -11.90
CA LYS A 16 15.03 2.58 -11.16
C LYS A 16 15.00 2.78 -9.64
N THR A 17 13.96 3.43 -9.12
CA THR A 17 13.80 3.65 -7.69
C THR A 17 13.27 2.39 -7.00
N MET A 18 13.83 2.07 -5.84
CA MET A 18 13.41 0.92 -5.03
C MET A 18 12.28 1.33 -4.08
N TYR A 19 11.22 0.53 -4.01
CA TYR A 19 10.05 0.75 -3.16
C TYR A 19 9.67 -0.52 -2.39
N ALA A 20 8.96 -0.32 -1.28
CA ALA A 20 8.23 -1.39 -0.60
C ALA A 20 6.78 -1.43 -1.12
N VAL A 21 6.36 -2.58 -1.66
CA VAL A 21 5.02 -2.79 -2.18
C VAL A 21 4.26 -3.68 -1.20
N LYS A 22 3.21 -3.14 -0.57
CA LYS A 22 2.30 -3.89 0.31
C LYS A 22 1.19 -4.52 -0.54
N CYS A 23 1.30 -5.82 -0.80
CA CYS A 23 0.32 -6.62 -1.53
C CYS A 23 -0.78 -7.09 -0.58
N ILE A 24 -2.04 -6.85 -0.93
CA ILE A 24 -3.21 -7.20 -0.13
C ILE A 24 -4.15 -8.06 -0.97
N ASP A 25 -4.47 -9.26 -0.51
CA ASP A 25 -5.49 -10.09 -1.16
C ASP A 25 -6.89 -9.55 -0.82
N LYS A 26 -7.63 -9.10 -1.83
CA LYS A 26 -9.02 -8.61 -1.70
C LYS A 26 -9.94 -9.61 -0.99
N LYS A 27 -9.73 -10.90 -1.17
CA LYS A 27 -10.55 -11.94 -0.51
C LYS A 27 -10.31 -11.97 0.99
N SER A 28 -9.08 -11.69 1.42
CA SER A 28 -8.67 -11.69 2.83
C SER A 28 -9.21 -10.51 3.63
N ILE A 29 -9.63 -9.44 2.94
CA ILE A 29 -10.17 -8.21 3.55
C ILE A 29 -11.70 -8.10 3.41
N ARG A 30 -12.39 -9.17 3.00
CA ARG A 30 -13.84 -9.14 2.84
C ARG A 30 -14.53 -8.74 4.15
N GLY A 31 -15.36 -7.71 4.12
CA GLY A 31 -15.99 -7.12 5.32
C GLY A 31 -15.12 -6.13 6.10
N LYS A 32 -13.92 -5.80 5.60
CA LYS A 32 -12.99 -4.79 6.17
C LYS A 32 -12.58 -3.74 5.13
N GLU A 33 -13.29 -3.64 4.01
CA GLU A 33 -12.97 -2.76 2.90
C GLU A 33 -12.94 -1.28 3.33
N GLU A 34 -13.88 -0.87 4.19
CA GLU A 34 -13.91 0.49 4.75
C GLU A 34 -12.65 0.80 5.55
N SER A 35 -12.15 -0.17 6.34
CA SER A 35 -10.91 0.01 7.10
C SER A 35 -9.71 0.22 6.17
N LEU A 36 -9.63 -0.51 5.06
CA LEU A 36 -8.56 -0.33 4.07
C LEU A 36 -8.68 1.01 3.36
N GLN A 37 -9.89 1.42 2.98
CA GLN A 37 -10.13 2.73 2.35
C GLN A 37 -9.77 3.89 3.29
N ASN A 38 -10.03 3.74 4.59
CA ASN A 38 -9.63 4.71 5.60
C ASN A 38 -8.10 4.79 5.74
N GLU A 39 -7.39 3.65 5.81
CA GLU A 39 -5.92 3.61 5.85
C GLU A 39 -5.32 4.36 4.63
N ILE A 40 -5.79 4.04 3.43
CA ILE A 40 -5.35 4.70 2.18
C ILE A 40 -5.66 6.20 2.21
N SER A 41 -6.87 6.58 2.63
CA SER A 41 -7.31 7.98 2.65
C SER A 41 -6.48 8.84 3.60
N VAL A 42 -6.08 8.30 4.75
CA VAL A 42 -5.19 8.97 5.70
C VAL A 42 -3.78 9.09 5.11
N LEU A 43 -3.21 7.97 4.64
CA LEU A 43 -1.84 7.94 4.11
C LEU A 43 -1.65 8.83 2.87
N ARG A 44 -2.66 8.97 2.02
CA ARG A 44 -2.63 9.89 0.85
C ARG A 44 -2.40 11.36 1.23
N ARG A 45 -2.82 11.76 2.43
CA ARG A 45 -2.73 13.15 2.92
C ARG A 45 -1.43 13.42 3.69
N LEU A 46 -0.75 12.37 4.16
CA LEU A 46 0.48 12.51 4.93
C LEU A 46 1.65 12.67 3.98
N LYS A 47 2.39 13.78 4.14
CA LYS A 47 3.68 14.04 3.50
C LYS A 47 4.65 14.57 4.53
N HIS A 48 5.46 13.69 5.10
CA HIS A 48 6.33 14.05 6.21
C HIS A 48 7.60 13.20 6.23
N LYS A 49 8.75 13.83 6.49
CA LYS A 49 10.08 13.18 6.46
C LYS A 49 10.24 11.96 7.38
N ASN A 50 9.43 11.88 8.43
CA ASN A 50 9.49 10.81 9.44
C ASN A 50 8.34 9.80 9.33
N ILE A 51 7.53 9.86 8.27
CA ILE A 51 6.40 8.95 8.04
C ILE A 51 6.60 8.29 6.69
N VAL A 52 6.39 6.97 6.61
CA VAL A 52 6.45 6.25 5.34
C VAL A 52 5.38 6.79 4.40
N GLN A 53 5.82 7.31 3.25
CA GLN A 53 4.94 7.89 2.25
C GLN A 53 4.22 6.80 1.47
N LEU A 54 2.91 6.93 1.32
CA LEU A 54 2.17 6.21 0.27
C LEU A 54 2.42 6.94 -1.04
N VAL A 55 3.13 6.28 -1.96
CA VAL A 55 3.48 6.82 -3.28
C VAL A 55 2.32 6.61 -4.26
N GLU A 56 1.84 5.37 -4.37
CA GLU A 56 0.80 5.00 -5.32
C GLU A 56 -0.03 3.81 -4.80
N VAL A 57 -1.25 3.65 -5.34
CA VAL A 57 -2.13 2.51 -5.07
C VAL A 57 -2.59 1.95 -6.40
N TYR A 58 -2.33 0.66 -6.59
CA TYR A 58 -2.79 -0.09 -7.75
C TYR A 58 -3.94 -1.00 -7.35
N ASP A 59 -5.01 -0.99 -8.14
CA ASP A 59 -6.19 -1.82 -7.92
C ASP A 59 -6.62 -2.50 -9.22
N GLU A 60 -6.54 -3.83 -9.28
CA GLU A 60 -7.05 -4.61 -10.41
C GLU A 60 -8.57 -4.68 -10.35
N LYS A 61 -9.26 -4.29 -11.43
CA LYS A 61 -10.71 -4.36 -11.54
C LYS A 61 -11.23 -5.79 -11.64
#